data_AF-A0A1E5PS37-F1
#
_entry.id   AF-A0A1E5PS37-F1
#
_cell.length_a   1.000
_cell.length_b   1.000
_cell.length_c   1.000
_cell.angle_alpha   90.00
_cell.angle_beta   90.00
_cell.angle_gamma   90.00
#
_symmetry.space_group_name_H-M   'P 1'
#
loop_
_entity.id
_entity.type
_entity.pdbx_description
1 polymer ?
#
loop_
_entity_poly.entity_id
_entity_poly.type
_entity_poly.pdbx_seq_one_letter_code
_entity_poly.pdbx_strand_id
1 'polypeptide(L)'
;MPRPRRRLASTCIGTVTAGLLATGASLAEPDEDRYPGSDVAMGAYLDFGPPGVARIPHLSNWLGGKEIRVGHTYLPGDRWAGIEGNVGFLEDWARWRKAGDDRLFVLNVPMQERNEGRVPDRQVARLIRAGAEGQFDRHFRRLAERLVALGVPDTVIVLGWEMNGITYTHRCAPDPENWKVYWKRIVTAMRSVPGQEFKFDFAPNRGKDAIGWTECYPGDDVVDIIGMDSYDQGPGRTFDEQISQPYGLQRQVDFAAAHGKAISYPEWGLFRRGDNPEYVRRMLRWIEQHKPLYHTITDYCPHGVWQCKQNPRSTAVFREALSLPEPGPVVPTPVVPTPVVPTPVVPTPVVPTPVVPTPVVPTPVVPTPSVPSPAVPTPAVPTPAPTPQVPTPQVPTPQVPTPAVPTPEVPTPEVPTPPAAPTPQVPTPAPSQAPTPEVPRPSPVTPAPVTPAPVTPSPLVPTPEVPLPVTPSPLVPTPEVPEPTPTPTPVPSPAVPAPQSPAPSGTPAPTPTPPAPTPVPLPEPAKPPLNSKEWCVPLNFGEWLSKLVGKQSVCVKIDLGEGSGFWPF
;
A
#
# COMPACT_ATOMS: atom_id res chain seq x y z
N MET A 1 14.90 71.47 -26.63
CA MET A 1 15.46 72.09 -25.40
C MET A 1 14.85 71.38 -24.20
N PRO A 2 15.46 71.33 -23.00
CA PRO A 2 16.86 71.63 -22.63
C PRO A 2 17.70 70.34 -22.46
N ARG A 3 18.86 70.41 -21.79
CA ARG A 3 19.78 69.29 -21.46
C ARG A 3 20.13 69.30 -19.95
N PRO A 4 20.85 68.31 -19.39
CA PRO A 4 20.69 67.89 -17.98
C PRO A 4 21.56 68.63 -16.95
N ARG A 5 21.35 68.31 -15.66
CA ARG A 5 22.33 68.54 -14.59
C ARG A 5 22.81 67.21 -13.97
N ARG A 6 24.10 67.19 -13.62
CA ARG A 6 24.85 66.15 -12.88
C ARG A 6 25.20 66.73 -11.49
N ARG A 7 25.91 65.90 -10.69
CA ARG A 7 26.75 66.24 -9.51
C ARG A 7 26.00 66.25 -8.17
N LEU A 8 26.62 65.88 -7.04
CA LEU A 8 27.98 65.34 -6.80
C LEU A 8 27.98 64.38 -5.60
N ALA A 9 29.06 63.61 -5.45
CA ALA A 9 29.32 62.78 -4.28
C ALA A 9 29.98 63.59 -3.15
N SER A 10 30.01 63.02 -1.94
CA SER A 10 30.95 63.39 -0.88
C SER A 10 31.53 62.14 -0.24
N THR A 11 32.82 62.20 0.06
CA THR A 11 33.65 61.07 0.46
C THR A 11 33.99 61.17 1.95
N CYS A 12 34.05 60.04 2.65
CA CYS A 12 34.84 59.91 3.87
C CYS A 12 35.66 58.62 3.79
N ILE A 13 36.98 58.76 3.77
CA ILE A 13 37.93 57.65 3.86
C ILE A 13 38.47 57.66 5.29
N GLY A 14 38.40 56.51 5.97
CA GLY A 14 38.97 56.31 7.30
C GLY A 14 39.62 54.93 7.37
N THR A 15 40.91 54.86 7.04
CA THR A 15 41.69 53.61 7.07
C THR A 15 42.40 53.42 8.40
N VAL A 16 42.12 52.30 9.09
CA VAL A 16 42.99 51.72 10.11
C VAL A 16 43.12 50.22 9.82
N THR A 17 44.32 49.68 10.03
CA THR A 17 44.75 48.38 9.51
C THR A 17 44.86 47.29 10.59
N ALA A 18 45.07 46.05 10.13
CA ALA A 18 45.48 44.85 10.87
C ALA A 18 44.39 44.13 11.71
N GLY A 19 44.44 42.79 11.68
CA GLY A 19 43.48 41.92 12.38
C GLY A 19 43.19 40.57 11.70
N LEU A 20 44.15 39.97 10.99
CA LEU A 20 43.93 38.71 10.29
C LEU A 20 44.07 37.52 11.27
N LEU A 21 42.94 37.08 11.84
CA LEU A 21 42.83 35.79 12.54
C LEU A 21 41.68 34.99 11.92
N ALA A 22 42.06 34.00 11.10
CA ALA A 22 41.12 33.12 10.43
C ALA A 22 40.61 32.04 11.40
N THR A 23 39.61 32.38 12.22
CA THR A 23 38.75 31.35 12.82
C THR A 23 37.86 30.78 11.72
N GLY A 24 38.33 29.71 11.10
CA GLY A 24 37.64 28.95 10.05
C GLY A 24 36.41 28.20 10.54
N ALA A 25 35.49 28.88 11.22
CA ALA A 25 34.12 28.45 11.35
C ALA A 25 33.43 28.66 9.99
N SER A 26 33.66 27.72 9.08
CA SER A 26 32.76 27.54 7.95
C SER A 26 31.38 27.29 8.52
N LEU A 27 30.52 28.30 8.47
CA LEU A 27 29.08 28.10 8.60
C LEU A 27 28.69 27.24 7.39
N ALA A 28 28.65 25.93 7.59
CA ALA A 28 27.94 25.05 6.70
C ALA A 28 26.49 25.54 6.69
N GLU A 29 26.02 25.99 5.53
CA GLU A 29 24.60 26.10 5.29
C GLU A 29 23.97 24.72 5.58
N PRO A 30 22.75 24.67 6.15
CA PRO A 30 22.08 23.39 6.34
C PRO A 30 21.97 22.70 4.97
N ASP A 31 22.53 21.50 4.89
CA ASP A 31 22.63 20.66 3.69
C ASP A 31 21.22 20.11 3.35
N GLU A 32 20.32 20.97 2.85
CA GLU A 32 18.89 20.65 2.63
C GLU A 32 18.65 19.55 1.58
N ASP A 33 19.66 19.24 0.74
CA ASP A 33 19.62 18.09 -0.17
C ASP A 33 19.96 16.75 0.52
N ARG A 34 20.47 16.78 1.76
CA ARG A 34 20.89 15.57 2.49
C ARG A 34 19.72 14.87 3.17
N TYR A 35 19.18 13.86 2.48
CA TYR A 35 18.13 12.98 3.00
C TYR A 35 18.46 12.42 4.40
N PRO A 36 17.64 12.68 5.44
CA PRO A 36 17.59 11.80 6.59
C PRO A 36 17.01 10.46 6.13
N GLY A 37 17.67 9.34 6.48
CA GLY A 37 17.27 8.01 6.03
C GLY A 37 15.88 7.63 6.53
N SER A 38 14.91 7.51 5.62
CA SER A 38 13.51 7.24 5.98
C SER A 38 13.34 5.88 6.67
N ASP A 39 12.63 5.89 7.79
CA ASP A 39 12.14 4.70 8.53
C ASP A 39 10.67 4.35 8.17
N VAL A 40 10.18 4.82 7.01
CA VAL A 40 8.96 4.26 6.41
C VAL A 40 9.23 2.80 5.97
N ALA A 41 8.23 1.93 6.03
CA ALA A 41 8.35 0.56 5.49
C ALA A 41 8.39 0.61 3.96
N MET A 42 9.54 0.24 3.38
CA MET A 42 9.76 0.26 1.92
C MET A 42 9.80 -1.15 1.34
N GLY A 43 9.26 -1.28 0.13
CA GLY A 43 9.49 -2.43 -0.74
C GLY A 43 9.51 -2.07 -2.23
N ALA A 44 9.52 -3.12 -3.05
CA ALA A 44 9.35 -3.01 -4.48
C ALA A 44 8.59 -4.24 -5.02
N TYR A 45 7.77 -4.04 -6.04
CA TYR A 45 7.28 -5.15 -6.84
C TYR A 45 8.40 -5.59 -7.80
N LEU A 46 9.04 -6.72 -7.48
CA LEU A 46 10.20 -7.24 -8.22
C LEU A 46 9.84 -8.38 -9.18
N ASP A 47 8.81 -9.16 -8.85
CA ASP A 47 8.15 -10.22 -9.63
C ASP A 47 6.90 -10.64 -8.82
N PHE A 48 5.93 -11.35 -9.41
CA PHE A 48 4.83 -11.92 -8.62
C PHE A 48 5.23 -13.23 -7.91
N GLY A 49 6.11 -14.01 -8.55
CA GLY A 49 6.46 -15.37 -8.11
C GLY A 49 7.71 -15.44 -7.21
N PRO A 50 8.26 -16.66 -7.02
CA PRO A 50 9.51 -16.88 -6.29
C PRO A 50 10.72 -16.03 -6.78
N PRO A 51 10.85 -15.64 -8.08
CA PRO A 51 11.89 -14.71 -8.51
C PRO A 51 11.81 -13.34 -7.81
N GLY A 52 10.63 -12.90 -7.36
CA GLY A 52 10.44 -11.62 -6.68
C GLY A 52 11.06 -11.66 -5.29
N VAL A 53 10.68 -12.67 -4.51
CA VAL A 53 11.29 -12.99 -3.21
C VAL A 53 12.81 -13.15 -3.33
N ALA A 54 13.29 -13.87 -4.35
CA ALA A 54 14.72 -14.05 -4.60
C ALA A 54 15.46 -12.77 -4.97
N ARG A 55 14.79 -11.77 -5.57
CA ARG A 55 15.38 -10.46 -5.92
C ARG A 55 15.51 -9.52 -4.71
N ILE A 56 14.73 -9.69 -3.64
CA ILE A 56 14.71 -8.77 -2.48
C ILE A 56 16.10 -8.57 -1.84
N PRO A 57 16.90 -9.61 -1.55
CA PRO A 57 18.26 -9.42 -1.00
C PRO A 57 19.20 -8.67 -1.96
N HIS A 58 19.00 -8.81 -3.28
CA HIS A 58 19.80 -8.10 -4.27
C HIS A 58 19.43 -6.61 -4.35
N LEU A 59 18.15 -6.25 -4.18
CA LEU A 59 17.71 -4.87 -4.03
C LEU A 59 18.27 -4.24 -2.75
N SER A 60 18.19 -4.96 -1.61
CA SER A 60 18.75 -4.51 -0.33
C SER A 60 20.26 -4.22 -0.43
N ASN A 61 21.03 -5.16 -0.98
CA ASN A 61 22.47 -4.98 -1.19
C ASN A 61 22.79 -3.84 -2.17
N TRP A 62 21.95 -3.61 -3.18
CA TRP A 62 22.12 -2.47 -4.09
C TRP A 62 21.89 -1.11 -3.40
N LEU A 63 20.99 -1.05 -2.41
CA LEU A 63 20.73 0.10 -1.53
C LEU A 63 21.63 0.12 -0.27
N GLY A 64 22.87 -0.39 -0.36
CA GLY A 64 23.84 -0.32 0.74
C GLY A 64 23.42 -1.11 1.98
N GLY A 65 22.57 -2.13 1.83
CA GLY A 65 22.04 -2.93 2.94
C GLY A 65 20.80 -2.34 3.61
N LYS A 66 20.11 -1.34 3.02
CA LYS A 66 18.79 -0.94 3.54
C LYS A 66 17.85 -2.15 3.57
N GLU A 67 17.20 -2.37 4.71
CA GLU A 67 16.23 -3.46 4.84
C GLU A 67 14.96 -3.19 4.02
N ILE A 68 14.54 -4.22 3.30
CA ILE A 68 13.31 -4.25 2.52
C ILE A 68 12.24 -4.89 3.41
N ARG A 69 11.38 -4.06 4.02
CA ARG A 69 10.37 -4.50 4.98
C ARG A 69 9.04 -4.88 4.33
N VAL A 70 8.78 -4.47 3.09
CA VAL A 70 7.51 -4.74 2.40
C VAL A 70 7.73 -5.74 1.28
N GLY A 71 7.05 -6.89 1.37
CA GLY A 71 6.97 -7.88 0.29
C GLY A 71 5.63 -7.74 -0.41
N HIS A 72 5.64 -7.45 -1.72
CA HIS A 72 4.46 -7.04 -2.48
C HIS A 72 4.27 -7.90 -3.73
N THR A 73 3.06 -8.42 -3.92
CA THR A 73 2.69 -9.28 -5.05
C THR A 73 1.20 -9.22 -5.37
N TYR A 74 0.80 -9.87 -6.47
CA TYR A 74 -0.54 -9.87 -7.05
C TYR A 74 -1.05 -11.30 -7.19
N LEU A 75 -2.33 -11.54 -6.89
CA LEU A 75 -2.99 -12.77 -7.32
C LEU A 75 -3.41 -12.69 -8.79
N PRO A 76 -3.21 -13.76 -9.59
CA PRO A 76 -3.68 -13.78 -10.97
C PRO A 76 -5.21 -13.74 -11.03
N GLY A 77 -5.75 -12.74 -11.71
CA GLY A 77 -7.19 -12.50 -11.86
C GLY A 77 -7.82 -13.12 -13.10
N ASP A 78 -7.20 -14.08 -13.78
CA ASP A 78 -7.76 -14.69 -14.99
C ASP A 78 -8.98 -15.59 -14.66
N ARG A 79 -8.89 -16.34 -13.55
CA ARG A 79 -9.88 -17.32 -13.07
C ARG A 79 -10.02 -17.23 -11.55
N TRP A 80 -11.19 -17.62 -11.02
CA TRP A 80 -11.40 -17.68 -9.56
C TRP A 80 -10.34 -18.46 -8.79
N ALA A 81 -9.79 -19.56 -9.34
CA ALA A 81 -8.76 -20.35 -8.66
C ALA A 81 -7.48 -19.54 -8.33
N GLY A 82 -7.11 -18.57 -9.18
CA GLY A 82 -6.00 -17.66 -8.91
C GLY A 82 -6.29 -16.71 -7.73
N ILE A 83 -7.51 -16.17 -7.70
CA ILE A 83 -8.02 -15.30 -6.63
C ILE A 83 -8.20 -16.07 -5.31
N GLU A 84 -8.51 -17.36 -5.36
CA GLU A 84 -8.55 -18.26 -4.19
C GLU A 84 -7.16 -18.56 -3.59
N GLY A 85 -6.07 -18.12 -4.21
CA GLY A 85 -4.71 -18.43 -3.76
C GLY A 85 -4.27 -19.86 -4.09
N ASN A 86 -4.90 -20.53 -5.07
CA ASN A 86 -4.44 -21.81 -5.62
C ASN A 86 -3.28 -21.58 -6.62
N VAL A 87 -2.19 -21.03 -6.09
CA VAL A 87 -0.97 -20.65 -6.82
C VAL A 87 0.25 -21.10 -6.02
N GLY A 88 1.25 -21.67 -6.70
CA GLY A 88 2.43 -22.26 -6.07
C GLY A 88 3.49 -21.27 -5.56
N PHE A 89 3.13 -20.01 -5.30
CA PHE A 89 4.06 -18.96 -4.89
C PHE A 89 3.72 -18.28 -3.55
N LEU A 90 2.52 -18.50 -2.98
CA LEU A 90 2.18 -17.91 -1.68
C LEU A 90 3.01 -18.50 -0.54
N GLU A 91 3.46 -19.75 -0.65
CA GLU A 91 4.44 -20.37 0.25
C GLU A 91 5.75 -19.56 0.36
N ASP A 92 6.25 -19.01 -0.75
CA ASP A 92 7.50 -18.26 -0.76
C ASP A 92 7.36 -16.90 -0.07
N TRP A 93 6.28 -16.17 -0.36
CA TRP A 93 5.98 -14.91 0.31
C TRP A 93 5.65 -15.13 1.80
N ALA A 94 4.93 -16.19 2.16
CA ALA A 94 4.66 -16.53 3.55
C ALA A 94 5.94 -16.91 4.32
N ARG A 95 6.89 -17.63 3.68
CA ARG A 95 8.23 -17.87 4.25
C ARG A 95 9.00 -16.57 4.44
N TRP A 96 8.95 -15.67 3.46
CA TRP A 96 9.66 -14.39 3.52
C TRP A 96 9.12 -13.46 4.61
N ARG A 97 7.80 -13.36 4.77
CA ARG A 97 7.11 -12.58 5.81
C ARG A 97 7.44 -13.08 7.21
N LYS A 98 7.41 -14.39 7.43
CA LYS A 98 7.72 -15.05 8.71
C LYS A 98 9.21 -15.09 9.06
N ALA A 99 10.08 -14.49 8.23
CA ALA A 99 11.53 -14.44 8.46
C ALA A 99 12.00 -13.07 9.03
N GLY A 100 11.07 -12.23 9.51
CA GLY A 100 11.33 -11.00 10.26
C GLY A 100 10.00 -10.37 10.70
N ASP A 101 9.80 -10.17 12.01
CA ASP A 101 8.49 -9.83 12.58
C ASP A 101 7.96 -8.45 12.14
N ASP A 102 8.86 -7.53 11.84
CA ASP A 102 8.62 -6.15 11.39
C ASP A 102 8.19 -6.03 9.92
N ARG A 103 8.26 -7.13 9.16
CA ARG A 103 7.91 -7.15 7.73
C ARG A 103 6.40 -7.01 7.52
N LEU A 104 6.02 -6.58 6.32
CA LEU A 104 4.65 -6.52 5.85
C LEU A 104 4.51 -7.36 4.58
N PHE A 105 3.50 -8.23 4.53
CA PHE A 105 3.09 -8.88 3.29
C PHE A 105 1.89 -8.13 2.72
N VAL A 106 2.05 -7.61 1.50
CA VAL A 106 1.05 -6.83 0.76
C VAL A 106 0.63 -7.64 -0.46
N LEU A 107 -0.67 -7.92 -0.55
CA LEU A 107 -1.24 -8.78 -1.58
C LEU A 107 -2.36 -8.03 -2.33
N ASN A 108 -2.12 -7.73 -3.60
CA ASN A 108 -3.14 -7.19 -4.50
C ASN A 108 -4.10 -8.32 -4.91
N VAL A 109 -5.38 -8.18 -4.52
CA VAL A 109 -6.42 -9.19 -4.71
C VAL A 109 -7.49 -8.68 -5.68
N PRO A 110 -7.68 -9.32 -6.84
CA PRO A 110 -8.77 -9.00 -7.76
C PRO A 110 -10.13 -9.31 -7.14
N MET A 111 -11.10 -8.40 -7.23
CA MET A 111 -12.47 -8.71 -6.79
C MET A 111 -13.24 -9.58 -7.81
N GLN A 112 -12.68 -9.86 -8.99
CA GLN A 112 -13.41 -10.49 -10.09
C GLN A 112 -12.46 -11.19 -11.06
N GLU A 113 -12.79 -12.44 -11.43
CA GLU A 113 -12.08 -13.18 -12.48
C GLU A 113 -12.26 -12.55 -13.87
N ARG A 114 -11.43 -12.99 -14.83
CA ARG A 114 -11.21 -12.34 -16.14
C ARG A 114 -10.80 -10.87 -15.99
N ASN A 115 -10.00 -10.54 -14.98
CA ASN A 115 -9.86 -9.15 -14.51
C ASN A 115 -9.41 -8.18 -15.61
N GLU A 116 -8.38 -8.52 -16.38
CA GLU A 116 -7.90 -7.74 -17.53
C GLU A 116 -8.59 -8.10 -18.87
N GLY A 117 -9.61 -8.96 -18.82
CA GLY A 117 -10.32 -9.53 -19.97
C GLY A 117 -11.24 -8.55 -20.72
N ARG A 118 -11.02 -7.23 -20.56
CA ARG A 118 -11.73 -6.11 -21.20
C ARG A 118 -13.25 -6.28 -21.20
N VAL A 119 -13.80 -6.66 -20.05
CA VAL A 119 -15.23 -6.97 -19.89
C VAL A 119 -16.07 -5.70 -20.09
N PRO A 120 -17.10 -5.71 -20.97
CA PRO A 120 -17.96 -4.54 -21.20
C PRO A 120 -18.81 -4.17 -19.99
N ASP A 121 -19.12 -2.88 -19.82
CA ASP A 121 -19.84 -2.33 -18.66
C ASP A 121 -21.16 -3.05 -18.33
N ARG A 122 -21.93 -3.44 -19.35
CA ARG A 122 -23.18 -4.21 -19.16
C ARG A 122 -22.96 -5.61 -18.57
N GLN A 123 -21.77 -6.19 -18.70
CA GLN A 123 -21.40 -7.43 -18.02
C GLN A 123 -20.77 -7.13 -16.65
N VAL A 124 -19.96 -6.08 -16.51
CA VAL A 124 -19.41 -5.65 -15.21
C VAL A 124 -20.51 -5.30 -14.22
N ALA A 125 -21.53 -4.53 -14.60
CA ALA A 125 -22.68 -4.22 -13.76
C ALA A 125 -23.39 -5.48 -13.20
N ARG A 126 -23.48 -6.55 -14.00
CA ARG A 126 -24.06 -7.83 -13.56
C ARG A 126 -23.13 -8.60 -12.61
N LEU A 127 -21.81 -8.54 -12.84
CA LEU A 127 -20.82 -9.17 -11.96
C LEU A 127 -20.77 -8.46 -10.61
N ILE A 128 -20.78 -7.11 -10.60
CA ILE A 128 -20.87 -6.31 -9.37
C ILE A 128 -22.13 -6.69 -8.56
N ARG A 129 -23.31 -6.79 -9.21
CA ARG A 129 -24.56 -7.19 -8.53
C ARG A 129 -24.52 -8.62 -8.02
N ALA A 130 -24.03 -9.57 -8.79
CA ALA A 130 -23.80 -10.95 -8.33
C ALA A 130 -22.85 -11.00 -7.12
N GLY A 131 -21.85 -10.12 -7.08
CA GLY A 131 -20.99 -9.90 -5.92
C GLY A 131 -21.75 -9.35 -4.70
N ALA A 132 -22.56 -8.31 -4.88
CA ALA A 132 -23.41 -7.73 -3.82
C ALA A 132 -24.47 -8.71 -3.27
N GLU A 133 -24.99 -9.59 -4.13
CA GLU A 133 -25.86 -10.72 -3.76
C GLU A 133 -25.10 -11.82 -2.98
N GLY A 134 -23.77 -11.87 -3.09
CA GLY A 134 -22.90 -12.81 -2.38
C GLY A 134 -22.49 -14.05 -3.17
N GLN A 135 -22.73 -14.08 -4.48
CA GLN A 135 -22.47 -15.25 -5.32
C GLN A 135 -20.98 -15.65 -5.34
N PHE A 136 -20.08 -14.78 -4.89
CA PHE A 136 -18.62 -14.96 -4.90
C PHE A 136 -17.96 -15.03 -3.51
N ASP A 137 -18.69 -14.82 -2.41
CA ASP A 137 -18.16 -14.76 -1.02
C ASP A 137 -17.24 -15.96 -0.66
N ARG A 138 -17.54 -17.15 -1.19
CA ARG A 138 -16.76 -18.38 -0.99
C ARG A 138 -15.31 -18.27 -1.47
N HIS A 139 -15.03 -17.51 -2.51
CA HIS A 139 -13.70 -17.43 -3.13
C HIS A 139 -12.74 -16.65 -2.23
N PHE A 140 -13.23 -15.55 -1.65
CA PHE A 140 -12.47 -14.72 -0.72
C PHE A 140 -12.32 -15.39 0.66
N ARG A 141 -13.34 -16.12 1.12
CA ARG A 141 -13.20 -16.97 2.33
C ARG A 141 -12.10 -18.02 2.15
N ARG A 142 -12.03 -18.70 0.99
CA ARG A 142 -10.95 -19.65 0.68
C ARG A 142 -9.57 -19.00 0.67
N LEU A 143 -9.43 -17.80 0.12
CA LEU A 143 -8.18 -17.04 0.19
C LEU A 143 -7.80 -16.72 1.65
N ALA A 144 -8.75 -16.27 2.46
CA ALA A 144 -8.53 -15.98 3.89
C ALA A 144 -8.13 -17.25 4.68
N GLU A 145 -8.84 -18.36 4.49
CA GLU A 145 -8.50 -19.68 5.03
C GLU A 145 -7.07 -20.10 4.63
N ARG A 146 -6.69 -19.87 3.36
CA ARG A 146 -5.37 -20.19 2.81
C ARG A 146 -4.25 -19.32 3.41
N LEU A 147 -4.46 -18.02 3.58
CA LEU A 147 -3.48 -17.10 4.16
C LEU A 147 -3.27 -17.36 5.66
N VAL A 148 -4.34 -17.63 6.42
CA VAL A 148 -4.24 -18.06 7.82
C VAL A 148 -3.52 -19.41 7.92
N ALA A 149 -3.86 -20.39 7.08
CA ALA A 149 -3.18 -21.70 7.06
C ALA A 149 -1.70 -21.65 6.64
N LEU A 150 -1.30 -20.64 5.85
CA LEU A 150 0.10 -20.34 5.55
C LEU A 150 0.83 -19.64 6.70
N GLY A 151 0.13 -19.17 7.74
CA GLY A 151 0.69 -18.43 8.86
C GLY A 151 1.02 -16.97 8.53
N VAL A 152 0.25 -16.33 7.65
CA VAL A 152 0.30 -14.88 7.39
C VAL A 152 -1.07 -14.22 7.63
N PRO A 153 -1.63 -14.34 8.85
CA PRO A 153 -2.96 -13.80 9.19
C PRO A 153 -3.02 -12.27 9.13
N ASP A 154 -1.87 -11.61 9.20
CA ASP A 154 -1.65 -10.16 9.24
C ASP A 154 -1.50 -9.51 7.84
N THR A 155 -1.71 -10.29 6.77
CA THR A 155 -1.54 -9.83 5.38
C THR A 155 -2.36 -8.55 5.11
N VAL A 156 -1.71 -7.55 4.50
CA VAL A 156 -2.37 -6.35 3.96
C VAL A 156 -2.97 -6.69 2.60
N ILE A 157 -4.29 -6.57 2.48
CA ILE A 157 -5.06 -6.94 1.30
C ILE A 157 -5.41 -5.67 0.52
N VAL A 158 -4.77 -5.44 -0.63
CA VAL A 158 -5.10 -4.35 -1.55
C VAL A 158 -6.23 -4.83 -2.46
N LEU A 159 -7.46 -4.61 -2.02
CA LEU A 159 -8.65 -5.23 -2.59
C LEU A 159 -9.24 -4.39 -3.73
N GLY A 160 -9.03 -4.83 -4.98
CA GLY A 160 -9.55 -4.15 -6.16
C GLY A 160 -8.87 -2.82 -6.48
N TRP A 161 -7.53 -2.82 -6.54
CA TRP A 161 -6.70 -1.64 -6.85
C TRP A 161 -7.07 -0.95 -8.19
N GLU A 162 -6.83 0.36 -8.32
CA GLU A 162 -7.23 1.19 -9.49
C GLU A 162 -8.72 1.07 -9.92
N MET A 163 -9.64 0.69 -9.02
CA MET A 163 -11.09 0.57 -9.28
C MET A 163 -11.78 1.80 -9.88
N ASN A 164 -11.19 2.99 -9.76
CA ASN A 164 -11.69 4.23 -10.36
C ASN A 164 -11.38 4.37 -11.86
N GLY A 165 -10.51 3.52 -12.41
CA GLY A 165 -10.22 3.45 -13.85
C GLY A 165 -11.11 2.48 -14.63
N ILE A 166 -10.70 2.20 -15.87
CA ILE A 166 -11.44 1.30 -16.80
C ILE A 166 -10.72 -0.02 -17.11
N THR A 167 -9.46 -0.17 -16.69
CA THR A 167 -8.58 -1.30 -17.05
C THR A 167 -9.14 -2.65 -16.56
N TYR A 168 -9.54 -2.68 -15.29
CA TYR A 168 -9.91 -3.90 -14.58
C TYR A 168 -11.41 -4.18 -14.64
N THR A 169 -11.78 -5.44 -14.43
CA THR A 169 -13.17 -5.91 -14.35
C THR A 169 -13.73 -5.74 -12.95
N HIS A 170 -12.86 -5.67 -11.93
CA HIS A 170 -13.22 -5.25 -10.56
C HIS A 170 -13.50 -3.74 -10.41
N ARG A 171 -13.54 -2.96 -11.49
CA ARG A 171 -13.77 -1.51 -11.45
C ARG A 171 -15.13 -1.12 -10.84
N CYS A 172 -15.18 0.05 -10.24
CA CYS A 172 -16.32 0.60 -9.51
C CYS A 172 -17.44 1.11 -10.44
N ALA A 173 -17.10 1.89 -11.47
CA ALA A 173 -18.04 2.23 -12.53
C ALA A 173 -18.28 1.00 -13.43
N PRO A 174 -19.54 0.62 -13.74
CA PRO A 174 -20.70 1.50 -13.82
C PRO A 174 -21.71 1.41 -12.66
N ASP A 175 -21.40 0.72 -11.55
CA ASP A 175 -22.38 0.44 -10.49
C ASP A 175 -21.78 0.64 -9.08
N PRO A 176 -21.44 1.90 -8.71
CA PRO A 176 -20.69 2.20 -7.49
C PRO A 176 -21.41 1.77 -6.21
N GLU A 177 -22.74 1.83 -6.16
CA GLU A 177 -23.51 1.44 -4.98
C GLU A 177 -23.44 -0.07 -4.73
N ASN A 178 -23.66 -0.90 -5.75
CA ASN A 178 -23.48 -2.34 -5.59
C ASN A 178 -22.00 -2.72 -5.45
N TRP A 179 -21.06 -1.93 -5.98
CA TRP A 179 -19.63 -2.15 -5.77
C TRP A 179 -19.24 -1.98 -4.30
N LYS A 180 -19.72 -0.93 -3.63
CA LYS A 180 -19.52 -0.70 -2.19
C LYS A 180 -20.10 -1.84 -1.34
N VAL A 181 -21.28 -2.34 -1.70
CA VAL A 181 -21.88 -3.52 -1.06
C VAL A 181 -21.02 -4.77 -1.29
N TYR A 182 -20.55 -5.01 -2.52
CA TYR A 182 -19.72 -6.17 -2.82
C TYR A 182 -18.37 -6.12 -2.06
N TRP A 183 -17.70 -4.97 -2.03
CA TRP A 183 -16.46 -4.78 -1.29
C TRP A 183 -16.64 -5.06 0.21
N LYS A 184 -17.73 -4.56 0.83
CA LYS A 184 -18.12 -4.92 2.21
C LYS A 184 -18.30 -6.43 2.40
N ARG A 185 -18.92 -7.13 1.45
CA ARG A 185 -19.12 -8.58 1.53
C ARG A 185 -17.83 -9.38 1.45
N ILE A 186 -16.89 -8.97 0.60
CA ILE A 186 -15.57 -9.59 0.52
C ILE A 186 -14.85 -9.46 1.87
N VAL A 187 -14.77 -8.25 2.41
CA VAL A 187 -14.16 -7.99 3.73
C VAL A 187 -14.85 -8.80 4.82
N THR A 188 -16.19 -8.85 4.83
CA THR A 188 -16.97 -9.66 5.79
C THR A 188 -16.69 -11.16 5.64
N ALA A 189 -16.56 -11.67 4.41
CA ALA A 189 -16.26 -13.08 4.15
C ALA A 189 -14.84 -13.45 4.59
N MET A 190 -13.86 -12.57 4.37
CA MET A 190 -12.48 -12.77 4.82
C MET A 190 -12.36 -12.65 6.35
N ARG A 191 -12.93 -11.59 6.95
CA ARG A 191 -12.98 -11.40 8.42
C ARG A 191 -13.80 -12.47 9.15
N SER A 192 -14.58 -13.28 8.45
CA SER A 192 -15.29 -14.45 9.04
C SER A 192 -14.39 -15.68 9.30
N VAL A 193 -13.13 -15.66 8.88
CA VAL A 193 -12.18 -16.77 9.10
C VAL A 193 -11.50 -16.62 10.47
N PRO A 194 -11.58 -17.63 11.37
CA PRO A 194 -10.92 -17.57 12.67
C PRO A 194 -9.39 -17.39 12.55
N GLY A 195 -8.83 -16.53 13.41
CA GLY A 195 -7.38 -16.29 13.46
C GLY A 195 -6.84 -15.37 12.36
N GLN A 196 -7.69 -14.71 11.56
CA GLN A 196 -7.26 -13.63 10.67
C GLN A 196 -7.07 -12.30 11.41
N GLU A 197 -6.15 -11.49 10.92
CA GLU A 197 -5.86 -10.12 11.37
C GLU A 197 -5.63 -9.17 10.17
N PHE A 198 -6.27 -9.47 9.02
CA PHE A 198 -6.04 -8.76 7.77
C PHE A 198 -6.41 -7.27 7.84
N LYS A 199 -5.58 -6.44 7.22
CA LYS A 199 -5.86 -5.02 6.98
C LYS A 199 -6.26 -4.82 5.52
N PHE A 200 -7.36 -4.11 5.28
CA PHE A 200 -7.85 -3.85 3.94
C PHE A 200 -7.46 -2.45 3.46
N ASP A 201 -6.73 -2.43 2.35
CA ASP A 201 -6.19 -1.24 1.72
C ASP A 201 -7.02 -0.84 0.50
N PHE A 202 -7.55 0.38 0.53
CA PHE A 202 -8.39 0.96 -0.50
C PHE A 202 -7.54 1.87 -1.39
N ALA A 203 -7.02 1.31 -2.49
CA ALA A 203 -6.03 1.95 -3.36
C ALA A 203 -6.59 2.31 -4.75
N PRO A 204 -6.98 3.58 -5.00
CA PRO A 204 -7.32 4.08 -6.32
C PRO A 204 -6.09 4.57 -7.11
N ASN A 205 -6.24 4.70 -8.43
CA ASN A 205 -5.29 5.43 -9.30
C ASN A 205 -5.39 6.95 -9.03
N ARG A 206 -4.25 7.65 -8.97
CA ARG A 206 -4.14 9.08 -8.67
C ARG A 206 -4.91 9.99 -9.63
N GLY A 207 -6.01 10.54 -9.14
CA GLY A 207 -6.87 11.50 -9.83
C GLY A 207 -8.28 10.94 -10.02
N LYS A 208 -9.06 11.57 -10.92
CA LYS A 208 -10.40 11.07 -11.22
C LYS A 208 -10.37 9.74 -11.97
N ASP A 209 -9.49 9.61 -12.95
CA ASP A 209 -9.62 8.58 -14.00
C ASP A 209 -11.05 8.59 -14.58
N ALA A 210 -11.87 7.54 -14.42
CA ALA A 210 -13.26 7.51 -14.89
C ALA A 210 -14.27 8.07 -13.87
N ILE A 211 -14.10 7.75 -12.58
CA ILE A 211 -15.04 8.09 -11.48
C ILE A 211 -14.26 8.61 -10.27
N GLY A 212 -14.74 9.67 -9.58
CA GLY A 212 -14.04 10.19 -8.41
C GLY A 212 -13.93 9.11 -7.34
N TRP A 213 -12.73 8.71 -6.94
CA TRP A 213 -12.56 7.48 -6.14
C TRP A 213 -13.29 7.50 -4.78
N THR A 214 -13.59 8.70 -4.23
CA THR A 214 -14.42 8.83 -3.02
C THR A 214 -15.87 8.39 -3.23
N GLU A 215 -16.40 8.44 -4.47
CA GLU A 215 -17.73 7.93 -4.82
C GLU A 215 -17.83 6.40 -4.61
N CYS A 216 -16.68 5.72 -4.72
CA CYS A 216 -16.49 4.29 -4.53
C CYS A 216 -16.13 3.90 -3.09
N TYR A 217 -15.93 4.85 -2.17
CA TYR A 217 -15.48 4.53 -0.81
C TYR A 217 -16.53 3.72 -0.04
N PRO A 218 -16.23 2.49 0.42
CA PRO A 218 -17.23 1.60 0.99
C PRO A 218 -17.56 1.93 2.45
N GLY A 219 -16.60 2.43 3.24
CA GLY A 219 -16.84 2.90 4.61
C GLY A 219 -15.75 2.52 5.62
N ASP A 220 -15.69 3.28 6.71
CA ASP A 220 -14.71 3.15 7.79
C ASP A 220 -14.76 1.84 8.56
N ASP A 221 -15.87 1.12 8.49
CA ASP A 221 -16.10 -0.18 9.12
C ASP A 221 -15.32 -1.32 8.45
N VAL A 222 -14.97 -1.15 7.17
CA VAL A 222 -14.33 -2.19 6.35
C VAL A 222 -12.98 -1.79 5.76
N VAL A 223 -12.64 -0.50 5.71
CA VAL A 223 -11.33 -0.02 5.21
C VAL A 223 -10.41 0.31 6.38
N ASP A 224 -9.19 -0.19 6.33
CA ASP A 224 -8.17 0.03 7.37
C ASP A 224 -7.08 1.02 6.92
N ILE A 225 -6.79 1.08 5.62
CA ILE A 225 -5.75 1.92 4.99
C ILE A 225 -6.31 2.61 3.74
N ILE A 226 -5.94 3.88 3.52
CA ILE A 226 -6.24 4.65 2.30
C ILE A 226 -4.99 4.72 1.43
N GLY A 227 -4.81 3.74 0.56
CA GLY A 227 -3.74 3.72 -0.43
C GLY A 227 -3.94 4.71 -1.57
N MET A 228 -2.97 4.71 -2.49
CA MET A 228 -3.02 5.43 -3.76
C MET A 228 -1.95 4.89 -4.69
N ASP A 229 -2.33 4.57 -5.92
CA ASP A 229 -1.42 4.14 -6.96
C ASP A 229 -1.04 5.37 -7.80
N SER A 230 0.26 5.69 -7.86
CA SER A 230 0.76 6.95 -8.43
C SER A 230 1.95 6.75 -9.35
N TYR A 231 1.68 6.90 -10.65
CA TYR A 231 2.71 6.97 -11.70
C TYR A 231 2.92 8.40 -12.21
N ASP A 232 4.08 8.63 -12.82
CA ASP A 232 4.48 9.94 -13.38
C ASP A 232 3.66 10.44 -14.60
N GLN A 233 2.55 9.77 -14.90
CA GLN A 233 1.61 10.10 -15.98
C GLN A 233 0.67 11.28 -15.65
N GLY A 234 -0.11 11.70 -16.66
CA GLY A 234 -1.25 12.60 -16.45
C GLY A 234 -2.45 11.86 -15.81
N PRO A 235 -3.38 12.57 -15.15
CA PRO A 235 -3.45 14.03 -15.00
C PRO A 235 -2.33 14.61 -14.11
N GLY A 236 -2.16 15.94 -14.22
CA GLY A 236 -1.10 16.74 -13.57
C GLY A 236 0.27 16.63 -14.26
N ARG A 237 0.80 17.74 -14.80
CA ARG A 237 2.06 17.83 -15.56
C ARG A 237 3.32 17.98 -14.69
N THR A 238 3.19 18.57 -13.51
CA THR A 238 4.25 18.69 -12.50
C THR A 238 3.86 17.90 -11.25
N PHE A 239 4.80 17.64 -10.33
CA PHE A 239 4.44 16.98 -9.07
C PHE A 239 3.46 17.84 -8.24
N ASP A 240 3.60 19.17 -8.29
CA ASP A 240 2.66 20.12 -7.66
C ASP A 240 1.24 20.04 -8.24
N GLU A 241 1.10 19.87 -9.57
CA GLU A 241 -0.20 19.56 -10.18
C GLU A 241 -0.72 18.17 -9.77
N GLN A 242 0.16 17.17 -9.61
CA GLN A 242 -0.23 15.81 -9.20
C GLN A 242 -0.66 15.73 -7.71
N ILE A 243 -0.14 16.63 -6.86
CA ILE A 243 -0.61 16.89 -5.50
C ILE A 243 -2.00 17.56 -5.52
N SER A 244 -2.09 18.70 -6.23
CA SER A 244 -3.22 19.66 -6.10
C SER A 244 -4.42 19.41 -7.01
N GLN A 245 -4.30 18.52 -8.01
CA GLN A 245 -5.42 18.13 -8.87
C GLN A 245 -6.60 17.55 -8.05
N PRO A 246 -7.84 17.64 -8.56
CA PRO A 246 -8.97 16.87 -8.02
C PRO A 246 -8.60 15.38 -7.89
N TYR A 247 -8.85 14.82 -6.71
CA TYR A 247 -8.54 13.42 -6.38
C TYR A 247 -7.03 13.04 -6.41
N GLY A 248 -6.13 14.04 -6.38
CA GLY A 248 -4.66 13.88 -6.32
C GLY A 248 -4.10 13.54 -4.93
N LEU A 249 -2.77 13.63 -4.77
CA LEU A 249 -2.08 13.16 -3.56
C LEU A 249 -2.52 13.90 -2.28
N GLN A 250 -2.75 15.22 -2.33
CA GLN A 250 -3.24 15.94 -1.14
C GLN A 250 -4.61 15.41 -0.73
N ARG A 251 -5.50 15.12 -1.70
CA ARG A 251 -6.85 14.63 -1.43
C ARG A 251 -6.85 13.24 -0.78
N GLN A 252 -5.84 12.41 -1.03
CA GLN A 252 -5.66 11.15 -0.29
C GLN A 252 -5.36 11.43 1.19
N VAL A 253 -4.36 12.27 1.47
CA VAL A 253 -3.91 12.62 2.83
C VAL A 253 -5.05 13.27 3.62
N ASP A 254 -5.72 14.27 3.05
CA ASP A 254 -6.85 14.97 3.68
C ASP A 254 -8.00 14.01 4.02
N PHE A 255 -8.29 13.07 3.12
CA PHE A 255 -9.36 12.08 3.29
C PHE A 255 -8.99 11.04 4.36
N ALA A 256 -7.78 10.50 4.32
CA ALA A 256 -7.29 9.57 5.33
C ALA A 256 -7.29 10.20 6.73
N ALA A 257 -6.83 11.45 6.85
CA ALA A 257 -6.88 12.20 8.10
C ALA A 257 -8.32 12.43 8.60
N ALA A 258 -9.24 12.82 7.71
CA ALA A 258 -10.66 13.01 8.05
C ALA A 258 -11.36 11.71 8.49
N HIS A 259 -10.91 10.56 7.99
CA HIS A 259 -11.42 9.22 8.30
C HIS A 259 -10.62 8.50 9.40
N GLY A 260 -9.57 9.12 9.97
CA GLY A 260 -8.72 8.53 11.02
C GLY A 260 -7.94 7.29 10.56
N LYS A 261 -7.57 7.22 9.28
CA LYS A 261 -6.89 6.07 8.63
C LYS A 261 -5.43 6.36 8.33
N ALA A 262 -4.62 5.32 8.28
CA ALA A 262 -3.27 5.40 7.71
C ALA A 262 -3.34 5.52 6.18
N ILE A 263 -2.30 6.09 5.57
CA ILE A 263 -2.09 6.08 4.11
C ILE A 263 -1.04 5.04 3.69
N SER A 264 -1.07 4.63 2.43
CA SER A 264 -0.04 3.82 1.78
C SER A 264 0.21 4.28 0.33
N TYR A 265 1.26 3.76 -0.28
CA TYR A 265 1.50 3.85 -1.73
C TYR A 265 1.82 2.45 -2.28
N PRO A 266 0.79 1.62 -2.57
CA PRO A 266 0.98 0.23 -3.00
C PRO A 266 1.69 0.14 -4.34
N GLU A 267 1.37 1.04 -5.28
CA GLU A 267 2.16 1.25 -6.49
C GLU A 267 2.63 2.70 -6.63
N TRP A 268 3.91 2.88 -6.90
CA TRP A 268 4.39 4.10 -7.53
C TRP A 268 5.58 3.85 -8.45
N GLY A 269 5.81 4.77 -9.38
CA GLY A 269 6.97 4.69 -10.26
C GLY A 269 6.89 5.63 -11.46
N LEU A 270 7.80 5.41 -12.40
CA LEU A 270 7.83 6.11 -13.68
C LEU A 270 6.77 5.52 -14.61
N PHE A 271 6.40 6.19 -15.70
CA PHE A 271 5.61 5.58 -16.76
C PHE A 271 5.72 6.35 -18.08
N ARG A 272 5.01 7.48 -18.21
CA ARG A 272 4.78 8.13 -19.51
C ARG A 272 5.74 9.29 -19.80
N ARG A 273 6.64 9.64 -18.87
CA ARG A 273 7.70 10.64 -19.10
C ARG A 273 9.11 10.04 -19.09
N GLY A 274 9.23 8.73 -18.91
CA GLY A 274 10.51 8.01 -18.93
C GLY A 274 11.39 8.37 -17.73
N ASP A 275 12.67 8.65 -17.97
CA ASP A 275 13.66 8.96 -16.94
C ASP A 275 13.42 10.34 -16.28
N ASN A 276 12.57 10.35 -15.26
CA ASN A 276 12.05 11.53 -14.57
C ASN A 276 12.54 11.60 -13.11
N PRO A 277 13.81 12.01 -12.87
CA PRO A 277 14.41 12.03 -11.54
C PRO A 277 13.72 12.98 -10.54
N GLU A 278 13.07 14.05 -11.02
CA GLU A 278 12.35 14.96 -10.12
C GLU A 278 11.04 14.35 -9.60
N TYR A 279 10.34 13.53 -10.39
CA TYR A 279 9.20 12.77 -9.88
C TYR A 279 9.62 11.84 -8.73
N VAL A 280 10.72 11.09 -8.90
CA VAL A 280 11.26 10.22 -7.85
C VAL A 280 11.68 11.03 -6.62
N ARG A 281 12.42 12.13 -6.78
CA ARG A 281 12.86 12.99 -5.67
C ARG A 281 11.66 13.57 -4.90
N ARG A 282 10.62 14.02 -5.60
CA ARG A 282 9.40 14.58 -5.00
C ARG A 282 8.55 13.51 -4.33
N MET A 283 8.40 12.33 -4.93
CA MET A 283 7.63 11.23 -4.34
C MET A 283 8.26 10.75 -3.03
N LEU A 284 9.58 10.56 -3.00
CA LEU A 284 10.29 10.19 -1.77
C LEU A 284 10.21 11.28 -0.69
N ARG A 285 10.25 12.58 -1.06
CA ARG A 285 10.03 13.69 -0.10
C ARG A 285 8.61 13.69 0.44
N TRP A 286 7.62 13.42 -0.41
CA TRP A 286 6.21 13.31 -0.03
C TRP A 286 5.95 12.13 0.92
N ILE A 287 6.63 11.01 0.70
CA ILE A 287 6.62 9.83 1.58
C ILE A 287 7.22 10.14 2.95
N GLU A 288 8.40 10.76 3.03
CA GLU A 288 9.01 11.12 4.32
C GLU A 288 8.21 12.21 5.06
N GLN A 289 7.57 13.14 4.34
CA GLN A 289 6.70 14.16 4.93
C GLN A 289 5.44 13.55 5.58
N HIS A 290 4.78 12.60 4.93
CA HIS A 290 3.47 12.09 5.36
C HIS A 290 3.51 10.73 6.06
N LYS A 291 4.67 10.05 6.06
CA LYS A 291 4.96 8.81 6.81
C LYS A 291 3.88 7.73 6.65
N PRO A 292 3.65 7.25 5.41
CA PRO A 292 2.69 6.17 5.16
C PRO A 292 3.06 4.91 5.93
N LEU A 293 2.08 4.03 6.15
CA LEU A 293 2.32 2.72 6.75
C LEU A 293 3.34 1.92 5.94
N TYR A 294 3.26 2.03 4.61
CA TYR A 294 4.23 1.47 3.68
C TYR A 294 4.22 2.17 2.31
N HIS A 295 5.28 1.97 1.52
CA HIS A 295 5.30 2.28 0.09
C HIS A 295 6.08 1.23 -0.71
N THR A 296 5.66 1.00 -1.95
CA THR A 296 6.24 -0.02 -2.83
C THR A 296 6.43 0.51 -4.24
N ILE A 297 7.68 0.48 -4.75
CA ILE A 297 8.00 0.94 -6.11
C ILE A 297 7.82 -0.20 -7.12
N THR A 298 7.19 0.09 -8.26
CA THR A 298 6.96 -0.89 -9.33
C THR A 298 8.22 -1.03 -10.19
N ASP A 299 9.01 -2.08 -9.99
CA ASP A 299 10.37 -2.16 -10.54
C ASP A 299 10.53 -3.10 -11.75
N TYR A 300 9.88 -2.74 -12.86
CA TYR A 300 10.17 -3.28 -14.20
C TYR A 300 9.98 -2.17 -15.25
N CYS A 301 10.55 -2.30 -16.46
CA CYS A 301 10.40 -1.24 -17.46
C CYS A 301 8.95 -1.09 -17.97
N PRO A 302 8.41 0.14 -18.11
CA PRO A 302 9.10 1.45 -18.02
C PRO A 302 9.18 2.06 -16.61
N HIS A 303 8.58 1.44 -15.60
CA HIS A 303 8.31 2.02 -14.29
C HIS A 303 9.51 2.07 -13.33
N GLY A 304 10.35 1.05 -13.40
CA GLY A 304 11.38 0.79 -12.42
C GLY A 304 12.59 1.72 -12.46
N VAL A 305 13.44 1.56 -11.45
CA VAL A 305 14.69 2.31 -11.25
C VAL A 305 15.89 1.39 -11.02
N TRP A 306 15.68 0.12 -10.67
CA TRP A 306 16.76 -0.85 -10.42
C TRP A 306 16.85 -1.89 -11.54
N GLN A 307 15.78 -2.66 -11.80
CA GLN A 307 15.74 -3.58 -12.94
C GLN A 307 15.61 -2.83 -14.28
N CYS A 308 14.98 -1.64 -14.30
CA CYS A 308 14.82 -0.87 -15.54
C CYS A 308 16.01 0.05 -15.86
N LYS A 309 16.92 -0.45 -16.69
CA LYS A 309 18.12 0.27 -17.19
C LYS A 309 17.81 1.48 -18.09
N GLN A 310 16.55 1.79 -18.38
CA GLN A 310 16.14 2.93 -19.21
C GLN A 310 16.04 4.25 -18.44
N ASN A 311 16.06 4.20 -17.09
CA ASN A 311 15.80 5.35 -16.22
C ASN A 311 17.01 5.78 -15.35
N PRO A 312 18.24 5.90 -15.90
CA PRO A 312 19.48 5.98 -15.12
C PRO A 312 19.61 7.22 -14.22
N ARG A 313 18.98 8.35 -14.53
CA ARG A 313 19.01 9.55 -13.66
C ARG A 313 18.10 9.34 -12.46
N SER A 314 16.96 8.70 -12.66
CA SER A 314 16.01 8.30 -11.62
C SER A 314 16.58 7.18 -10.74
N THR A 315 17.32 6.23 -11.34
CA THR A 315 18.15 5.24 -10.64
C THR A 315 19.12 5.92 -9.66
N ALA A 316 19.81 6.97 -10.09
CA ALA A 316 20.75 7.70 -9.24
C ALA A 316 20.03 8.35 -8.04
N VAL A 317 18.96 9.11 -8.28
CA VAL A 317 18.17 9.77 -7.21
C VAL A 317 17.55 8.77 -6.23
N PHE A 318 16.97 7.67 -6.72
CA PHE A 318 16.40 6.65 -5.84
C PHE A 318 17.47 6.02 -4.94
N ARG A 319 18.64 5.71 -5.51
CA ARG A 319 19.76 5.12 -4.77
C ARG A 319 20.36 6.09 -3.77
N GLU A 320 20.52 7.35 -4.15
CA GLU A 320 21.02 8.44 -3.31
C GLU A 320 20.14 8.67 -2.08
N ALA A 321 18.81 8.74 -2.27
CA ALA A 321 17.86 9.03 -1.20
C ALA A 321 17.56 7.84 -0.26
N LEU A 322 17.84 6.60 -0.67
CA LEU A 322 17.45 5.39 0.08
C LEU A 322 18.62 4.48 0.48
N SER A 323 19.84 4.68 -0.01
CA SER A 323 20.99 3.93 0.49
C SER A 323 21.31 4.35 1.93
N LEU A 324 21.71 3.39 2.75
CA LEU A 324 22.31 3.73 4.03
C LEU A 324 23.64 4.48 3.80
N PRO A 325 24.00 5.48 4.62
CA PRO A 325 25.32 6.11 4.53
C PRO A 325 26.41 5.06 4.75
N GLU A 326 27.30 4.88 3.76
CA GLU A 326 28.50 4.06 3.98
C GLU A 326 29.31 4.65 5.15
N PRO A 327 29.85 3.82 6.07
CA PRO A 327 30.79 4.29 7.06
C PRO A 327 32.01 4.89 6.34
N GLY A 328 32.10 6.22 6.35
CA GLY A 328 33.18 6.94 5.68
C GLY A 328 34.55 6.43 6.16
N PRO A 329 35.58 6.41 5.29
CA PRO A 329 36.90 5.89 5.66
C PRO A 329 37.39 6.61 6.91
N VAL A 330 37.63 5.85 7.98
CA VAL A 330 38.05 6.39 9.27
C VAL A 330 39.49 6.88 9.15
N VAL A 331 39.66 8.11 8.69
CA VAL A 331 40.94 8.82 8.70
C VAL A 331 41.34 9.00 10.16
N PRO A 332 42.41 8.35 10.65
CA PRO A 332 42.81 8.50 12.04
C PRO A 332 43.34 9.92 12.24
N THR A 333 42.60 10.74 12.99
CA THR A 333 43.00 12.11 13.31
C THR A 333 44.39 12.08 13.96
N PRO A 334 45.42 12.69 13.38
CA PRO A 334 46.76 12.65 13.94
C PRO A 334 46.79 13.44 15.25
N VAL A 335 46.90 12.73 16.37
CA VAL A 335 47.01 13.35 17.70
C VAL A 335 48.38 14.01 17.81
N VAL A 336 48.43 15.32 17.53
CA VAL A 336 49.63 16.13 17.73
C VAL A 336 49.80 16.35 19.24
N PRO A 337 50.88 15.87 19.88
CA PRO A 337 51.10 16.07 21.30
C PRO A 337 51.48 17.54 21.57
N THR A 338 50.65 18.26 22.31
CA THR A 338 50.92 19.64 22.71
C THR A 338 52.14 19.70 23.64
N PRO A 339 53.20 20.48 23.33
CA PRO A 339 54.37 20.57 24.19
C PRO A 339 54.05 21.29 25.51
N VAL A 340 54.19 20.57 26.63
CA VAL A 340 53.98 21.14 27.97
C VAL A 340 55.21 21.93 28.39
N VAL A 341 55.06 23.25 28.52
CA VAL A 341 56.10 24.13 29.08
C VAL A 341 55.99 24.11 30.61
N PRO A 342 57.04 23.73 31.36
CA PRO A 342 56.99 23.67 32.82
C PRO A 342 57.02 25.08 33.44
N THR A 343 55.97 25.44 34.17
CA THR A 343 55.93 26.67 34.97
C THR A 343 56.81 26.52 36.23
N PRO A 344 57.68 27.48 36.57
CA PRO A 344 58.48 27.41 37.80
C PRO A 344 57.58 27.57 39.04
N VAL A 345 57.71 26.63 39.99
CA VAL A 345 56.91 26.60 41.22
C VAL A 345 57.56 27.45 42.32
N VAL A 346 56.83 28.42 42.85
CA VAL A 346 57.20 29.14 44.08
C VAL A 346 56.59 28.40 45.29
N PRO A 347 57.38 28.01 46.31
CA PRO A 347 56.87 27.24 47.44
C PRO A 347 56.12 28.12 48.45
N THR A 348 54.82 27.87 48.61
CA THR A 348 53.99 28.43 49.69
C THR A 348 53.95 27.42 50.85
N PRO A 349 54.13 27.83 52.13
CA PRO A 349 54.17 26.90 53.25
C PRO A 349 52.83 26.17 53.50
N VAL A 350 52.92 24.89 53.85
CA VAL A 350 51.77 23.98 53.99
C VAL A 350 51.20 24.01 55.41
N VAL A 351 49.87 24.10 55.53
CA VAL A 351 49.12 23.75 56.74
C VAL A 351 48.35 22.45 56.46
N PRO A 352 48.53 21.38 57.26
CA PRO A 352 47.97 20.07 56.91
C PRO A 352 46.47 19.97 57.22
N THR A 353 45.69 19.52 56.25
CA THR A 353 44.32 18.99 56.47
C THR A 353 44.30 17.55 55.95
N PRO A 354 44.00 16.54 56.78
CA PRO A 354 43.89 15.15 56.33
C PRO A 354 42.50 14.86 55.77
N VAL A 355 42.40 14.12 54.65
CA VAL A 355 41.22 13.28 54.34
C VAL A 355 41.53 12.31 53.19
N VAL A 356 41.14 11.04 53.40
CA VAL A 356 40.78 9.93 52.46
C VAL A 356 41.61 9.72 51.16
N PRO A 357 42.11 8.49 50.91
CA PRO A 357 42.68 8.12 49.61
C PRO A 357 41.58 7.89 48.54
N THR A 358 41.72 8.55 47.40
CA THR A 358 40.90 8.28 46.19
C THR A 358 41.24 6.89 45.62
N PRO A 359 40.25 6.07 45.20
CA PRO A 359 40.53 4.74 44.64
C PRO A 359 41.27 4.81 43.30
N VAL A 360 42.22 3.90 43.10
CA VAL A 360 42.94 3.72 41.84
C VAL A 360 42.05 2.96 40.85
N VAL A 361 41.70 3.61 39.73
CA VAL A 361 41.08 2.94 38.59
C VAL A 361 42.19 2.39 37.68
N PRO A 362 42.30 1.06 37.47
CA PRO A 362 43.29 0.51 36.55
C PRO A 362 42.89 0.78 35.10
N THR A 363 43.85 1.21 34.28
CA THR A 363 43.66 1.42 32.84
C THR A 363 43.29 0.09 32.16
N PRO A 364 42.19 0.01 31.39
CA PRO A 364 41.84 -1.21 30.67
C PRO A 364 42.84 -1.48 29.54
N VAL A 365 43.63 -2.54 29.67
CA VAL A 365 44.45 -3.07 28.58
C VAL A 365 43.52 -3.76 27.59
N VAL A 366 43.35 -3.17 26.40
CA VAL A 366 42.58 -3.80 25.31
C VAL A 366 43.43 -4.94 24.72
N PRO A 367 43.01 -6.21 24.78
CA PRO A 367 43.74 -7.29 24.15
C PRO A 367 43.55 -7.26 22.64
N THR A 368 44.65 -7.35 21.88
CA THR A 368 44.59 -7.50 20.42
C THR A 368 43.88 -8.80 20.04
N PRO A 369 42.86 -8.79 19.17
CA PRO A 369 42.15 -10.01 18.78
C PRO A 369 43.03 -10.88 17.86
N SER A 370 43.65 -11.90 18.44
CA SER A 370 44.37 -12.94 17.69
C SER A 370 43.37 -13.85 16.96
N VAL A 371 43.36 -13.81 15.63
CA VAL A 371 42.54 -14.71 14.80
C VAL A 371 43.11 -16.14 14.86
N PRO A 372 42.38 -17.15 15.37
CA PRO A 372 42.84 -18.53 15.32
C PRO A 372 42.71 -19.10 13.91
N SER A 373 43.74 -19.78 13.42
CA SER A 373 43.68 -20.52 12.15
C SER A 373 42.76 -21.75 12.29
N PRO A 374 41.91 -22.09 11.30
CA PRO A 374 40.99 -23.22 11.41
C PRO A 374 41.74 -24.57 11.46
N ALA A 375 41.69 -25.25 12.60
CA ALA A 375 42.10 -26.64 12.71
C ALA A 375 40.98 -27.55 12.18
N VAL A 376 41.27 -28.38 11.18
CA VAL A 376 40.31 -29.35 10.63
C VAL A 376 40.25 -30.58 11.55
N PRO A 377 39.10 -30.91 12.14
CA PRO A 377 38.97 -32.10 12.98
C PRO A 377 38.79 -33.37 12.13
N THR A 378 39.69 -34.34 12.30
CA THR A 378 39.53 -35.69 11.74
C THR A 378 38.33 -36.39 12.40
N PRO A 379 37.39 -37.00 11.65
CA PRO A 379 36.27 -37.72 12.25
C PRO A 379 36.72 -38.95 13.04
N ALA A 380 36.45 -38.97 14.34
CA ALA A 380 36.55 -40.17 15.18
C ALA A 380 35.20 -40.90 15.21
N VAL A 381 35.22 -42.23 15.05
CA VAL A 381 34.00 -43.06 15.06
C VAL A 381 33.66 -43.49 16.50
N PRO A 382 32.47 -43.16 17.03
CA PRO A 382 32.06 -43.62 18.37
C PRO A 382 31.39 -45.00 18.33
N THR A 383 31.80 -45.87 19.26
CA THR A 383 31.16 -47.15 19.59
C THR A 383 29.84 -46.91 20.36
N PRO A 384 28.78 -47.73 20.21
CA PRO A 384 27.44 -47.42 20.74
C PRO A 384 27.20 -47.77 22.23
N ALA A 385 26.03 -47.32 22.74
CA ALA A 385 25.40 -47.56 24.06
C ALA A 385 25.95 -46.69 25.22
N PRO A 386 25.15 -46.40 26.29
CA PRO A 386 23.83 -46.97 26.65
C PRO A 386 22.64 -45.98 26.63
N THR A 387 21.48 -46.48 27.05
CA THR A 387 20.14 -45.86 26.99
C THR A 387 19.99 -44.59 27.85
N PRO A 388 19.39 -43.49 27.35
CA PRO A 388 18.99 -42.34 28.17
C PRO A 388 17.80 -42.67 29.10
N GLN A 389 17.86 -42.19 30.34
CA GLN A 389 16.68 -42.15 31.23
C GLN A 389 15.85 -40.90 30.95
N VAL A 390 14.52 -41.01 31.07
CA VAL A 390 13.59 -39.89 30.85
C VAL A 390 13.39 -39.11 32.16
N PRO A 391 13.74 -37.81 32.22
CA PRO A 391 13.40 -36.95 33.35
C PRO A 391 11.94 -36.45 33.22
N THR A 392 11.18 -36.53 34.32
CA THR A 392 9.80 -36.03 34.38
C THR A 392 9.77 -34.50 34.36
N PRO A 393 9.00 -33.83 33.48
CA PRO A 393 8.89 -32.38 33.49
C PRO A 393 8.18 -31.87 34.75
N GLN A 394 8.79 -30.94 35.48
CA GLN A 394 8.09 -30.13 36.47
C GLN A 394 7.45 -28.93 35.77
N VAL A 395 6.15 -28.72 35.97
CA VAL A 395 5.41 -27.59 35.40
C VAL A 395 5.41 -26.42 36.39
N PRO A 396 6.01 -25.27 36.09
CA PRO A 396 5.90 -24.08 36.92
C PRO A 396 4.48 -23.51 36.81
N THR A 397 3.82 -23.26 37.95
CA THR A 397 2.52 -22.59 37.96
C THR A 397 2.71 -21.09 37.67
N PRO A 398 2.07 -20.50 36.63
CA PRO A 398 2.21 -19.08 36.36
C PRO A 398 1.56 -18.24 37.48
N GLN A 399 2.34 -17.37 38.12
CA GLN A 399 1.77 -16.31 38.96
C GLN A 399 1.27 -15.19 38.05
N VAL A 400 -0.03 -14.88 38.11
CA VAL A 400 -0.63 -13.75 37.39
C VAL A 400 -0.48 -12.48 38.22
N PRO A 401 0.31 -11.48 37.81
CA PRO A 401 0.33 -10.19 38.48
C PRO A 401 -0.97 -9.45 38.19
N THR A 402 -1.68 -9.04 39.24
CA THR A 402 -2.90 -8.22 39.09
C THR A 402 -2.50 -6.79 38.65
N PRO A 403 -2.97 -6.28 37.51
CA PRO A 403 -2.67 -4.91 37.10
C PRO A 403 -3.33 -3.90 38.05
N ALA A 404 -2.54 -3.04 38.68
CA ALA A 404 -3.06 -1.87 39.37
C ALA A 404 -3.49 -0.84 38.32
N VAL A 405 -4.78 -0.57 38.21
CA VAL A 405 -5.33 0.43 37.28
C VAL A 405 -5.22 1.82 37.91
N PRO A 406 -4.41 2.75 37.39
CA PRO A 406 -4.44 4.13 37.83
C PRO A 406 -5.74 4.79 37.35
N THR A 407 -6.46 5.46 38.24
CA THR A 407 -7.62 6.28 37.86
C THR A 407 -7.13 7.52 37.12
N PRO A 408 -7.59 7.80 35.88
CA PRO A 408 -7.24 9.03 35.19
C PRO A 408 -8.01 10.21 35.83
N GLU A 409 -7.28 11.23 36.29
CA GLU A 409 -7.90 12.53 36.59
C GLU A 409 -8.32 13.20 35.27
N VAL A 410 -9.59 13.60 35.19
CA VAL A 410 -10.13 14.32 34.02
C VAL A 410 -10.02 15.82 34.28
N PRO A 411 -9.18 16.57 33.54
CA PRO A 411 -9.16 18.03 33.66
C PRO A 411 -10.45 18.62 33.08
N THR A 412 -11.15 19.44 33.86
CA THR A 412 -12.34 20.16 33.40
C THR A 412 -11.96 21.16 32.30
N PRO A 413 -12.58 21.13 31.11
CA PRO A 413 -12.31 22.11 30.08
C PRO A 413 -12.94 23.46 30.43
N GLU A 414 -12.13 24.52 30.52
CA GLU A 414 -12.63 25.89 30.56
C GLU A 414 -13.23 26.27 29.20
N VAL A 415 -14.46 26.81 29.21
CA VAL A 415 -15.15 27.25 27.98
C VAL A 415 -14.88 28.74 27.75
N PRO A 416 -14.14 29.13 26.70
CA PRO A 416 -13.93 30.54 26.40
C PRO A 416 -15.23 31.19 25.92
N THR A 417 -15.60 32.31 26.55
CA THR A 417 -16.82 33.07 26.19
C THR A 417 -16.64 33.76 24.82
N PRO A 418 -17.56 33.58 23.86
CA PRO A 418 -17.46 34.24 22.56
C PRO A 418 -17.73 35.76 22.66
N PRO A 419 -17.04 36.59 21.88
CA PRO A 419 -17.31 38.04 21.83
C PRO A 419 -18.67 38.32 21.17
N ALA A 420 -19.34 39.39 21.61
CA ALA A 420 -20.67 39.76 21.14
C ALA A 420 -20.67 40.20 19.66
N ALA A 421 -21.67 39.74 18.90
CA ALA A 421 -21.88 40.12 17.51
C ALA A 421 -22.49 41.55 17.39
N PRO A 422 -22.10 42.34 16.36
CA PRO A 422 -22.64 43.68 16.16
C PRO A 422 -24.07 43.66 15.60
N THR A 423 -24.92 44.57 16.10
CA THR A 423 -26.33 44.68 15.71
C THR A 423 -26.50 45.26 14.30
N PRO A 424 -27.28 44.63 13.39
CA PRO A 424 -27.61 45.21 12.09
C PRO A 424 -28.50 46.45 12.23
N GLN A 425 -28.13 47.56 11.59
CA GLN A 425 -29.02 48.71 11.43
C GLN A 425 -29.85 48.59 10.14
N VAL A 426 -31.16 48.80 10.24
CA VAL A 426 -32.11 48.74 9.10
C VAL A 426 -32.48 50.17 8.69
N PRO A 427 -32.16 50.61 7.45
CA PRO A 427 -32.60 51.91 6.94
C PRO A 427 -34.09 51.90 6.56
N THR A 428 -34.86 52.87 7.05
CA THR A 428 -36.27 53.06 6.69
C THR A 428 -36.41 53.68 5.28
N PRO A 429 -37.31 53.19 4.40
CA PRO A 429 -37.55 53.77 3.09
C PRO A 429 -38.42 55.04 3.15
N ALA A 430 -38.19 55.96 2.19
CA ALA A 430 -39.01 57.15 1.95
C ALA A 430 -39.64 57.09 0.53
N PRO A 431 -40.79 57.74 0.28
CA PRO A 431 -41.62 57.47 -0.91
C PRO A 431 -41.20 58.21 -2.20
N SER A 432 -41.67 57.65 -3.33
CA SER A 432 -41.41 58.10 -4.70
C SER A 432 -42.32 59.23 -5.19
N GLN A 433 -41.79 60.11 -6.07
CA GLN A 433 -42.51 60.71 -7.21
C GLN A 433 -41.57 60.81 -8.43
N ALA A 434 -42.15 60.97 -9.64
CA ALA A 434 -41.45 60.78 -10.92
C ALA A 434 -41.45 62.04 -11.83
N PRO A 435 -40.54 62.13 -12.82
CA PRO A 435 -40.59 63.12 -13.90
C PRO A 435 -41.12 62.55 -15.25
N THR A 436 -41.64 63.45 -16.09
CA THR A 436 -42.25 63.21 -17.41
C THR A 436 -41.20 63.25 -18.55
N PRO A 437 -41.36 62.53 -19.69
CA PRO A 437 -40.38 62.52 -20.77
C PRO A 437 -40.50 63.70 -21.76
N GLU A 438 -39.39 64.05 -22.42
CA GLU A 438 -39.31 65.06 -23.49
C GLU A 438 -38.38 64.58 -24.64
N VAL A 439 -38.62 65.02 -25.88
CA VAL A 439 -37.94 64.52 -27.10
C VAL A 439 -37.77 65.63 -28.15
N PRO A 440 -36.55 65.81 -28.71
CA PRO A 440 -36.39 66.26 -30.10
C PRO A 440 -35.51 65.33 -30.98
N ARG A 441 -35.59 65.56 -32.29
CA ARG A 441 -34.89 64.92 -33.44
C ARG A 441 -34.03 66.01 -34.17
N PRO A 442 -33.44 65.85 -35.39
CA PRO A 442 -33.25 64.66 -36.28
C PRO A 442 -31.86 64.51 -37.00
N SER A 443 -31.56 63.28 -37.47
CA SER A 443 -30.92 62.91 -38.78
C SER A 443 -29.53 63.46 -39.23
N PRO A 444 -28.89 62.92 -40.31
CA PRO A 444 -28.99 61.60 -41.00
C PRO A 444 -27.65 60.81 -40.81
N VAL A 445 -27.06 59.90 -41.63
CA VAL A 445 -27.26 59.34 -43.00
C VAL A 445 -26.83 57.83 -43.00
N THR A 446 -27.13 57.12 -44.09
CA THR A 446 -26.84 55.70 -44.45
C THR A 446 -25.67 55.56 -45.49
N PRO A 447 -25.29 54.39 -46.10
CA PRO A 447 -25.95 53.06 -46.16
C PRO A 447 -25.11 51.73 -46.10
N ALA A 448 -25.80 50.65 -45.66
CA ALA A 448 -25.79 49.27 -46.20
C ALA A 448 -24.51 48.36 -46.10
N PRO A 449 -24.64 47.00 -46.22
CA PRO A 449 -25.84 46.17 -46.48
C PRO A 449 -26.23 45.17 -45.36
N VAL A 450 -27.35 44.46 -45.57
CA VAL A 450 -27.98 43.41 -44.71
C VAL A 450 -27.66 42.00 -45.28
N THR A 451 -27.81 40.84 -44.61
CA THR A 451 -29.03 40.16 -44.10
C THR A 451 -28.62 38.75 -43.56
N PRO A 452 -29.53 37.88 -43.08
CA PRO A 452 -30.26 37.85 -41.80
C PRO A 452 -29.62 36.94 -40.72
N ALA A 453 -30.16 36.95 -39.49
CA ALA A 453 -29.86 35.97 -38.44
C ALA A 453 -31.03 34.96 -38.24
N PRO A 454 -30.77 33.67 -37.97
CA PRO A 454 -31.81 32.69 -37.65
C PRO A 454 -32.28 32.79 -36.19
N VAL A 455 -33.54 32.41 -35.93
CA VAL A 455 -34.18 32.46 -34.61
C VAL A 455 -34.56 31.06 -34.15
N THR A 456 -34.22 30.68 -32.91
CA THR A 456 -34.77 29.52 -32.18
C THR A 456 -34.54 29.71 -30.66
N PRO A 457 -35.29 29.01 -29.77
CA PRO A 457 -35.82 29.66 -28.57
C PRO A 457 -35.03 29.44 -27.27
N SER A 458 -35.32 30.31 -26.29
CA SER A 458 -34.99 30.06 -24.88
C SER A 458 -35.87 28.95 -24.29
N PRO A 459 -35.31 28.02 -23.49
CA PRO A 459 -36.12 27.07 -22.72
C PRO A 459 -36.86 27.80 -21.58
N LEU A 460 -38.11 27.41 -21.32
CA LEU A 460 -38.82 27.88 -20.12
C LEU A 460 -38.22 27.22 -18.87
N VAL A 461 -37.94 28.02 -17.85
CA VAL A 461 -37.63 27.54 -16.50
C VAL A 461 -38.95 27.45 -15.72
N PRO A 462 -39.39 26.26 -15.26
CA PRO A 462 -40.55 26.15 -14.40
C PRO A 462 -40.23 26.71 -13.01
N THR A 463 -41.18 27.44 -12.42
CA THR A 463 -41.07 27.95 -11.05
C THR A 463 -41.30 26.80 -10.06
N PRO A 464 -40.46 26.63 -9.02
CA PRO A 464 -40.73 25.65 -7.97
C PRO A 464 -41.87 26.13 -7.06
N GLU A 465 -42.98 25.40 -7.03
CA GLU A 465 -43.99 25.56 -5.97
C GLU A 465 -43.45 24.99 -4.64
N VAL A 466 -43.79 25.64 -3.53
CA VAL A 466 -43.41 25.21 -2.17
C VAL A 466 -44.61 24.53 -1.51
N PRO A 467 -44.54 23.22 -1.20
CA PRO A 467 -45.60 22.54 -0.46
C PRO A 467 -45.75 23.08 0.95
N LEU A 468 -47.00 23.31 1.39
CA LEU A 468 -47.31 23.64 2.78
C LEU A 468 -47.12 22.40 3.69
N PRO A 469 -46.70 22.59 4.96
CA PRO A 469 -46.49 21.48 5.89
C PRO A 469 -47.82 20.84 6.30
N VAL A 470 -47.97 19.54 6.04
CA VAL A 470 -49.13 18.75 6.48
C VAL A 470 -48.77 17.97 7.74
N THR A 471 -49.35 18.36 8.88
CA THR A 471 -49.23 17.60 10.14
C THR A 471 -50.14 16.37 10.13
N PRO A 472 -49.62 15.14 10.35
CA PRO A 472 -50.46 13.95 10.46
C PRO A 472 -51.18 13.90 11.81
N SER A 473 -52.51 13.76 11.80
CA SER A 473 -53.29 13.46 13.00
C SER A 473 -53.04 12.02 13.47
N PRO A 474 -52.97 11.74 14.78
CA PRO A 474 -52.81 10.38 15.29
C PRO A 474 -54.09 9.56 15.07
N LEU A 475 -53.96 8.44 14.34
CA LEU A 475 -55.02 7.43 14.24
C LEU A 475 -55.06 6.59 15.52
N VAL A 476 -56.17 6.69 16.27
CA VAL A 476 -56.48 5.78 17.37
C VAL A 476 -57.10 4.50 16.79
N PRO A 477 -56.52 3.31 17.00
CA PRO A 477 -57.12 2.06 16.54
C PRO A 477 -58.30 1.68 17.44
N THR A 478 -59.50 1.60 16.85
CA THR A 478 -60.68 0.99 17.49
C THR A 478 -60.44 -0.50 17.69
N PRO A 479 -60.74 -1.09 18.87
CA PRO A 479 -60.61 -2.52 19.08
C PRO A 479 -61.68 -3.30 18.29
N GLU A 480 -61.25 -4.13 17.36
CA GLU A 480 -62.13 -5.03 16.62
C GLU A 480 -62.42 -6.29 17.46
N VAL A 481 -63.69 -6.67 17.57
CA VAL A 481 -64.14 -7.81 18.39
C VAL A 481 -64.36 -9.02 17.48
N PRO A 482 -63.62 -10.14 17.64
CA PRO A 482 -63.84 -11.34 16.85
C PRO A 482 -65.16 -12.03 17.22
N GLU A 483 -65.96 -12.42 16.23
CA GLU A 483 -67.09 -13.33 16.45
C GLU A 483 -66.60 -14.76 16.82
N PRO A 484 -67.38 -15.53 17.60
CA PRO A 484 -66.97 -16.85 18.06
C PRO A 484 -67.12 -17.93 16.98
N THR A 485 -66.01 -18.37 16.40
CA THR A 485 -65.95 -19.56 15.54
C THR A 485 -66.37 -20.82 16.33
N PRO A 486 -67.23 -21.70 15.81
CA PRO A 486 -67.76 -22.84 16.56
C PRO A 486 -66.72 -23.91 16.91
N THR A 487 -66.85 -24.45 18.12
CA THR A 487 -65.94 -25.45 18.71
C THR A 487 -65.96 -26.79 17.97
N PRO A 488 -64.80 -27.34 17.53
CA PRO A 488 -64.72 -28.74 17.09
C PRO A 488 -64.79 -29.70 18.29
N THR A 489 -65.63 -30.72 18.19
CA THR A 489 -65.77 -31.77 19.22
C THR A 489 -64.54 -32.68 19.31
N PRO A 490 -64.19 -33.18 20.51
CA PRO A 490 -63.02 -34.05 20.68
C PRO A 490 -63.28 -35.45 20.12
N VAL A 491 -62.48 -35.83 19.11
CA VAL A 491 -62.39 -37.21 18.58
C VAL A 491 -61.26 -37.93 19.34
N PRO A 492 -61.44 -39.18 19.79
CA PRO A 492 -60.48 -39.85 20.67
C PRO A 492 -59.15 -40.20 19.99
N SER A 493 -58.05 -40.08 20.74
CA SER A 493 -56.69 -40.41 20.28
C SER A 493 -56.50 -41.90 19.98
N PRO A 494 -55.86 -42.26 18.85
CA PRO A 494 -55.23 -43.57 18.69
C PRO A 494 -54.01 -43.67 19.62
N ALA A 495 -53.89 -44.76 20.38
CA ALA A 495 -52.71 -45.00 21.21
C ALA A 495 -51.53 -45.47 20.34
N VAL A 496 -50.42 -44.74 20.36
CA VAL A 496 -49.15 -45.13 19.72
C VAL A 496 -48.27 -45.84 20.77
N PRO A 497 -47.79 -47.07 20.53
CA PRO A 497 -46.92 -47.78 21.47
C PRO A 497 -45.57 -47.08 21.67
N ALA A 498 -45.03 -47.14 22.89
CA ALA A 498 -43.71 -46.62 23.19
C ALA A 498 -42.59 -47.46 22.54
N PRO A 499 -41.50 -46.83 22.03
CA PRO A 499 -40.37 -47.55 21.48
C PRO A 499 -39.59 -48.27 22.59
N GLN A 500 -39.42 -49.59 22.45
CA GLN A 500 -38.58 -50.39 23.35
C GLN A 500 -37.12 -50.34 22.88
N SER A 501 -36.18 -50.17 23.82
CA SER A 501 -34.73 -50.25 23.55
C SER A 501 -34.25 -51.70 23.55
N PRO A 502 -33.56 -52.18 22.49
CA PRO A 502 -32.78 -53.41 22.55
C PRO A 502 -31.40 -53.14 23.17
N ALA A 503 -30.99 -53.98 24.12
CA ALA A 503 -29.60 -54.10 24.57
C ALA A 503 -28.78 -54.94 23.54
N PRO A 504 -27.43 -54.90 23.55
CA PRO A 504 -26.62 -55.29 22.39
C PRO A 504 -26.51 -56.81 22.19
N SER A 505 -26.19 -57.23 20.95
CA SER A 505 -25.81 -58.61 20.62
C SER A 505 -25.01 -58.70 19.31
N GLY A 506 -24.00 -59.57 19.28
CA GLY A 506 -23.38 -60.13 18.08
C GLY A 506 -22.37 -59.25 17.33
N THR A 507 -21.07 -59.50 17.54
CA THR A 507 -19.99 -59.07 16.64
C THR A 507 -20.10 -59.81 15.29
N PRO A 508 -20.22 -59.13 14.14
CA PRO A 508 -20.11 -59.76 12.83
C PRO A 508 -18.63 -60.07 12.49
N ALA A 509 -18.37 -61.24 11.92
CA ALA A 509 -17.05 -61.58 11.37
C ALA A 509 -16.77 -60.79 10.06
N PRO A 510 -15.50 -60.53 9.70
CA PRO A 510 -15.17 -59.77 8.50
C PRO A 510 -15.49 -60.53 7.21
N THR A 511 -16.34 -59.95 6.37
CA THR A 511 -16.56 -60.38 4.98
C THR A 511 -15.31 -60.09 4.13
N PRO A 512 -14.84 -61.03 3.29
CA PRO A 512 -13.60 -60.85 2.53
C PRO A 512 -13.69 -59.73 1.48
N THR A 513 -12.65 -58.90 1.42
CA THR A 513 -12.48 -57.85 0.42
C THR A 513 -12.26 -58.46 -0.97
N PRO A 514 -12.92 -57.97 -2.04
CA PRO A 514 -12.59 -58.39 -3.41
C PRO A 514 -11.16 -57.95 -3.79
N PRO A 515 -10.43 -58.74 -4.60
CA PRO A 515 -9.06 -58.41 -4.97
C PRO A 515 -9.00 -57.10 -5.77
N ALA A 516 -7.99 -56.27 -5.50
CA ALA A 516 -7.75 -55.04 -6.24
C ALA A 516 -7.42 -55.36 -7.72
N PRO A 517 -7.84 -54.50 -8.68
CA PRO A 517 -7.53 -54.70 -10.08
C PRO A 517 -6.02 -54.57 -10.33
N THR A 518 -5.42 -55.61 -10.90
CA THR A 518 -4.02 -55.60 -11.33
C THR A 518 -3.79 -54.46 -12.33
N PRO A 519 -2.78 -53.58 -12.16
CA PRO A 519 -2.51 -52.53 -13.12
C PRO A 519 -2.10 -53.13 -14.47
N VAL A 520 -2.90 -52.84 -15.50
CA VAL A 520 -2.53 -53.11 -16.89
C VAL A 520 -1.40 -52.14 -17.26
N PRO A 521 -0.26 -52.60 -17.80
CA PRO A 521 0.77 -51.70 -18.29
C PRO A 521 0.21 -50.77 -19.37
N LEU A 522 0.45 -49.46 -19.25
CA LEU A 522 0.19 -48.54 -20.35
C LEU A 522 1.04 -48.95 -21.56
N PRO A 523 0.51 -48.88 -22.80
CA PRO A 523 1.33 -49.08 -23.98
C PRO A 523 2.41 -48.00 -24.06
N GLU A 524 3.66 -48.42 -24.32
CA GLU A 524 4.80 -47.52 -24.44
C GLU A 524 4.58 -46.54 -25.61
N PRO A 525 4.78 -45.22 -25.42
CA PRO A 525 4.58 -44.24 -26.49
C PRO A 525 5.50 -44.50 -27.69
N ALA A 526 4.91 -44.71 -28.87
CA ALA A 526 5.67 -44.90 -30.09
C ALA A 526 6.54 -43.67 -30.40
N LYS A 527 7.86 -43.86 -30.51
CA LYS A 527 8.80 -42.78 -30.81
C LYS A 527 8.44 -42.14 -32.16
N PRO A 528 8.28 -40.80 -32.24
CA PRO A 528 7.85 -40.13 -33.47
C PRO A 528 8.89 -40.29 -34.59
N PRO A 529 8.47 -40.30 -35.87
CA PRO A 529 9.38 -40.51 -36.99
C PRO A 529 10.40 -39.37 -37.11
N LEU A 530 11.63 -39.72 -37.50
CA LEU A 530 12.85 -38.88 -37.54
C LEU A 530 12.77 -37.59 -38.39
N ASN A 531 11.64 -37.30 -39.04
CA ASN A 531 11.41 -36.12 -39.88
C ASN A 531 10.20 -35.28 -39.43
N SER A 532 9.77 -35.39 -38.16
CA SER A 532 8.75 -34.48 -37.62
C SER A 532 9.26 -33.03 -37.52
N LYS A 533 8.39 -32.06 -37.85
CA LYS A 533 8.66 -30.62 -37.73
C LYS A 533 8.28 -30.01 -36.38
N GLU A 534 7.79 -30.83 -35.44
CA GLU A 534 7.30 -30.38 -34.12
C GLU A 534 8.41 -29.77 -33.22
N TRP A 535 9.68 -29.98 -33.58
CA TRP A 535 10.87 -29.59 -32.81
C TRP A 535 11.56 -28.30 -33.33
N CYS A 536 10.85 -27.48 -34.10
CA CYS A 536 11.39 -26.31 -34.80
C CYS A 536 10.77 -25.00 -34.31
N VAL A 537 11.56 -24.18 -33.60
CA VAL A 537 11.11 -22.88 -33.08
C VAL A 537 11.40 -21.77 -34.12
N PRO A 538 10.39 -21.02 -34.59
CA PRO A 538 10.60 -19.93 -35.54
C PRO A 538 11.18 -18.69 -34.82
N LEU A 539 12.50 -18.53 -34.88
CA LEU A 539 13.18 -17.35 -34.36
C LEU A 539 12.93 -16.14 -35.27
N ASN A 540 12.23 -15.14 -34.75
CA ASN A 540 11.94 -13.90 -35.48
C ASN A 540 12.98 -12.82 -35.17
N PHE A 541 13.99 -12.69 -36.03
CA PHE A 541 15.09 -11.73 -35.88
C PHE A 541 14.73 -10.27 -36.28
N GLY A 542 13.44 -9.96 -36.43
CA GLY A 542 12.96 -8.66 -36.91
C GLY A 542 13.19 -8.42 -38.41
N GLU A 543 12.53 -7.40 -38.96
CA GLU A 543 12.51 -7.18 -40.42
C GLU A 543 13.90 -6.98 -41.04
N TRP A 544 14.80 -6.27 -40.33
CA TRP A 544 16.06 -5.81 -40.91
C TRP A 544 17.00 -6.98 -41.22
N LEU A 545 17.16 -7.91 -40.27
CA LEU A 545 18.00 -9.11 -40.46
C LEU A 545 17.30 -10.14 -41.37
N SER A 546 15.97 -10.25 -41.29
CA SER A 546 15.18 -11.17 -42.15
C SER A 546 15.35 -10.88 -43.65
N LYS A 547 15.60 -9.61 -44.02
CA LYS A 547 15.87 -9.20 -45.42
C LYS A 547 17.27 -9.59 -45.91
N LEU A 548 18.21 -9.89 -45.01
CA LEU A 548 19.61 -10.19 -45.36
C LEU A 548 19.92 -11.69 -45.45
N VAL A 549 19.30 -12.51 -44.60
CA VAL A 549 19.55 -13.97 -44.50
C VAL A 549 18.32 -14.86 -44.73
N GLY A 550 17.16 -14.25 -45.01
CA GLY A 550 15.89 -14.95 -45.23
C GLY A 550 15.24 -15.48 -43.95
N LYS A 551 14.04 -16.08 -44.09
CA LYS A 551 13.35 -16.74 -42.98
C LYS A 551 13.99 -18.11 -42.73
N GLN A 552 14.80 -18.23 -41.68
CA GLN A 552 15.39 -19.49 -41.25
C GLN A 552 14.73 -19.99 -39.97
N SER A 553 14.44 -21.30 -39.91
CA SER A 553 13.92 -21.97 -38.71
C SER A 553 15.06 -22.72 -38.03
N VAL A 554 15.23 -22.54 -36.71
CA VAL A 554 16.21 -23.31 -35.94
C VAL A 554 15.48 -24.42 -35.19
N CYS A 555 15.86 -25.66 -35.48
CA CYS A 555 15.30 -26.84 -34.80
C CYS A 555 16.30 -27.31 -33.75
N VAL A 556 15.89 -27.31 -32.48
CA VAL A 556 16.76 -27.60 -31.34
C VAL A 556 16.25 -28.86 -30.65
N LYS A 557 17.02 -29.95 -30.74
CA LYS A 557 16.77 -31.13 -29.92
C LYS A 557 17.40 -30.92 -28.55
N ILE A 558 16.60 -30.95 -27.50
CA ILE A 558 17.07 -30.92 -26.11
C ILE A 558 16.86 -32.33 -25.53
N ASP A 559 17.93 -33.12 -25.42
CA ASP A 559 17.90 -34.38 -24.67
C ASP A 559 17.95 -34.07 -23.16
N LEU A 560 16.79 -33.95 -22.54
CA LEU A 560 16.67 -34.04 -21.08
C LEU A 560 16.67 -35.53 -20.70
N GLY A 561 17.69 -35.96 -19.97
CA GLY A 561 17.90 -37.38 -19.65
C GLY A 561 16.82 -37.98 -18.74
N GLU A 562 16.71 -39.31 -18.73
CA GLU A 562 15.60 -40.13 -18.22
C GLU A 562 15.25 -39.99 -16.71
N GLY A 563 15.88 -39.05 -15.99
CA GLY A 563 15.55 -38.70 -14.60
C GLY A 563 14.81 -37.37 -14.42
N SER A 564 14.67 -36.51 -15.44
CA SER A 564 13.96 -35.24 -15.30
C SER A 564 12.44 -35.44 -15.39
N GLY A 565 11.76 -35.46 -14.25
CA GLY A 565 10.29 -35.50 -14.14
C GLY A 565 9.59 -34.20 -14.56
N PHE A 566 9.95 -33.66 -15.72
CA PHE A 566 9.48 -32.37 -16.25
C PHE A 566 8.87 -32.58 -17.64
N TRP A 567 7.54 -32.72 -17.69
CA TRP A 567 6.78 -32.78 -18.94
C TRP A 567 5.92 -31.51 -19.07
N PRO A 568 6.25 -30.59 -20.00
CA PRO A 568 5.30 -29.62 -20.49
C PRO A 568 4.44 -30.26 -21.59
N PHE A 569 3.12 -30.31 -21.40
CA PHE A 569 2.04 -30.04 -22.38
C PHE A 569 0.67 -30.37 -21.76
#